data_AF-A0A7Y0FHV8-F1
#
_entry.id   AF-A0A7Y0FHV8-F1
#
_cell.length_a   1.000
_cell.length_b   1.000
_cell.length_c   1.000
_cell.angle_alpha   90.00
_cell.angle_beta   90.00
_cell.angle_gamma   90.00
#
_symmetry.space_group_name_H-M   'P 1'
#
loop_
_entity.id
_entity.type
_entity.pdbx_description
1 polymer ?
#
loop_
_entity_poly.entity_id
_entity_poly.type
_entity_poly.pdbx_seq_one_letter_code
_entity_poly.pdbx_strand_id
1 'polypeptide(L)'
;MSNILAGLFEPHSDYKKLEADLESSGFENSEYIVYLNEDNHHSPYIVSVSVKEHQIDDARHVFSQNTVLKTYLFENMSLEQANYSTLKHYISARNKAEIHNSPDVRIKGSTMGMDSEVKF
;
A
#
# COMPACT_ATOMS: atom_id res chain seq x y z
N MET A 1 -12.76 -8.86 -14.95
CA MET A 1 -11.84 -9.40 -13.93
C MET A 1 -11.99 -8.52 -12.70
N SER A 2 -12.04 -9.10 -11.51
CA SER A 2 -12.15 -8.33 -10.27
C SER A 2 -10.75 -8.00 -9.75
N ASN A 3 -10.56 -6.76 -9.33
CA ASN A 3 -9.32 -6.29 -8.74
C ASN A 3 -9.61 -5.95 -7.28
N ILE A 4 -8.62 -6.11 -6.41
CA ILE A 4 -8.73 -5.74 -5.00
C ILE A 4 -7.87 -4.52 -4.76
N LEU A 5 -8.48 -3.45 -4.26
CA LEU A 5 -7.76 -2.31 -3.74
C LEU A 5 -7.73 -2.41 -2.22
N ALA A 6 -6.55 -2.65 -1.66
CA ALA A 6 -6.34 -2.65 -0.22
C ALA A 6 -5.74 -1.32 0.25
N GLY A 7 -6.38 -0.65 1.19
CA GLY A 7 -5.86 0.53 1.89
C GLY A 7 -5.39 0.18 3.30
N LEU A 8 -4.21 0.64 3.67
CA LEU A 8 -3.73 0.65 5.06
C LEU A 8 -4.03 2.02 5.66
N PHE A 9 -4.75 2.05 6.77
CA PHE A 9 -5.21 3.27 7.44
C PHE A 9 -4.64 3.38 8.85
N GLU A 10 -4.51 4.61 9.34
CA GLU A 10 -4.09 4.89 10.71
C GLU A 10 -5.14 4.48 11.74
N PRO A 11 -4.74 4.08 12.96
CA PRO A 11 -5.66 3.68 14.03
C PRO A 11 -6.72 4.73 14.39
N HIS A 12 -6.45 6.01 14.14
CA HIS A 12 -7.35 7.12 14.46
C HIS A 12 -8.26 7.54 13.29
N SER A 13 -8.17 6.87 12.13
CA SER A 13 -9.10 7.17 11.04
C SER A 13 -10.50 6.65 11.35
N ASP A 14 -11.51 7.51 11.16
CA ASP A 14 -12.91 7.15 11.26
C ASP A 14 -13.32 6.17 10.16
N TYR A 15 -13.18 4.86 10.43
CA TYR A 15 -13.62 3.81 9.50
C TYR A 15 -15.09 3.98 9.09
N LYS A 16 -15.94 4.49 9.99
CA LYS A 16 -17.35 4.80 9.68
C LYS A 16 -17.51 5.83 8.57
N LYS A 17 -16.61 6.82 8.53
CA LYS A 17 -16.61 7.84 7.48
C LYS A 17 -16.16 7.24 6.15
N LEU A 18 -15.15 6.39 6.19
CA LEU A 18 -14.70 5.64 5.03
C LEU A 18 -15.81 4.76 4.44
N GLU A 19 -16.55 4.04 5.29
CA GLU A 19 -17.71 3.24 4.87
C GLU A 19 -18.77 4.10 4.20
N ALA A 20 -19.13 5.23 4.81
CA ALA A 20 -20.12 6.14 4.22
C ALA A 20 -19.66 6.72 2.87
N ASP A 21 -18.38 7.06 2.71
CA ASP A 21 -17.81 7.54 1.44
C ASP A 21 -17.78 6.41 0.39
N LEU A 22 -17.44 5.17 0.79
CA LEU A 22 -17.47 4.01 -0.09
C LEU A 22 -18.89 3.72 -0.57
N GLU A 23 -19.87 3.69 0.33
CA GLU A 23 -21.29 3.51 -0.01
C GLU A 23 -21.80 4.65 -0.89
N SER A 24 -21.40 5.90 -0.61
CA SER A 24 -21.75 7.06 -1.44
C SER A 24 -21.12 7.00 -2.83
N SER A 25 -19.97 6.34 -2.96
CA SER A 25 -19.29 6.11 -4.24
C SER A 25 -19.88 4.92 -5.01
N GLY A 26 -20.81 4.16 -4.43
CA GLY A 26 -21.48 3.03 -5.06
C GLY A 26 -20.90 1.65 -4.71
N PHE A 27 -20.05 1.55 -3.68
CA PHE A 27 -19.56 0.27 -3.17
C PHE A 27 -20.50 -0.28 -2.10
N GLU A 28 -21.03 -1.48 -2.32
CA GLU A 28 -21.86 -2.16 -1.33
C GLU A 28 -21.02 -2.78 -0.21
N ASN A 29 -21.60 -3.01 0.96
CA ASN A 29 -20.93 -3.66 2.10
C ASN A 29 -20.38 -5.07 1.79
N SER A 30 -20.90 -5.75 0.76
CA SER A 30 -20.34 -7.03 0.29
C SER A 30 -19.11 -6.87 -0.61
N GLU A 31 -18.88 -5.68 -1.15
CA GLU A 31 -17.74 -5.36 -2.01
C GLU A 31 -16.55 -4.79 -1.22
N TYR A 32 -16.63 -4.64 0.10
CA TYR A 32 -15.48 -4.26 0.91
C TYR A 32 -15.43 -5.01 2.24
N ILE A 33 -14.22 -5.18 2.78
CA ILE A 33 -13.99 -5.78 4.10
C ILE A 33 -13.02 -4.90 4.86
N VAL A 34 -13.42 -4.52 6.08
CA VAL A 34 -12.58 -3.77 7.02
C VAL A 34 -12.03 -4.74 8.06
N TYR A 35 -10.70 -4.88 8.07
CA TYR A 35 -9.97 -5.69 9.03
C TYR A 35 -9.47 -4.81 10.17
N LEU A 36 -10.24 -4.81 11.25
CA LEU A 36 -9.88 -4.16 12.51
C LEU A 36 -8.99 -5.12 13.31
N ASN A 37 -7.93 -4.57 13.92
CA ASN A 37 -7.03 -5.33 14.76
C ASN A 37 -7.33 -5.00 16.22
N GLU A 38 -8.13 -5.84 16.88
CA GLU A 38 -8.65 -5.59 18.24
C GLU A 38 -7.58 -5.63 19.34
N ASP A 39 -6.38 -6.13 19.04
CA ASP A 39 -5.33 -6.38 20.02
C ASP A 39 -4.65 -5.09 20.52
N ASN A 40 -4.77 -3.96 19.81
CA ASN A 40 -4.16 -2.69 20.20
C ASN A 40 -4.95 -1.50 19.63
N HIS A 41 -5.51 -0.64 20.50
CA HIS A 41 -6.22 0.60 20.13
C HIS A 41 -5.38 1.60 19.29
N HIS A 42 -4.08 1.37 19.13
CA HIS A 42 -3.16 2.11 18.26
C HIS A 42 -2.69 1.33 17.02
N SER A 43 -3.30 0.18 16.71
CA SER A 43 -2.92 -0.58 15.52
C SER A 43 -3.59 -0.04 14.26
N PRO A 44 -2.85 0.15 13.16
CA PRO A 44 -3.45 0.48 11.88
C PRO A 44 -4.38 -0.64 11.42
N TYR A 45 -5.45 -0.27 10.73
CA TYR A 45 -6.41 -1.21 10.16
C TYR A 45 -6.24 -1.30 8.64
N ILE A 46 -6.70 -2.41 8.06
CA ILE A 46 -6.61 -2.67 6.62
C ILE A 46 -8.03 -2.74 6.07
N VAL A 47 -8.30 -2.06 4.97
CA VAL A 47 -9.56 -2.16 4.25
C VAL A 47 -9.29 -2.70 2.87
N SER A 48 -10.04 -3.71 2.44
CA SER A 48 -9.95 -4.26 1.09
C SER A 48 -11.27 -4.07 0.40
N VAL A 49 -11.25 -3.48 -0.79
CA VAL A 49 -12.44 -3.27 -1.61
C VAL A 49 -12.26 -3.95 -2.97
N SER A 50 -13.29 -4.68 -3.38
CA SER A 50 -13.48 -5.22 -4.72
C SER A 50 -13.85 -4.08 -5.66
N VAL A 51 -12.95 -3.80 -6.58
CA VAL A 51 -13.08 -2.73 -7.57
C VAL A 51 -12.92 -3.31 -8.96
N LYS A 52 -13.64 -2.70 -9.91
CA LYS A 52 -13.44 -2.92 -11.34
C LYS A 52 -12.46 -1.86 -11.85
N GLU A 53 -11.84 -2.09 -13.00
CA GLU A 53 -10.85 -1.17 -13.60
C GLU A 53 -11.30 0.31 -13.61
N HIS A 54 -12.57 0.55 -13.95
CA HIS A 54 -13.16 1.89 -14.00
C HIS A 54 -13.47 2.51 -12.62
N GLN A 55 -13.52 1.72 -11.54
CA GLN A 55 -13.82 2.18 -10.18
C GLN A 55 -12.56 2.30 -9.30
N ILE A 56 -11.38 1.96 -9.85
CA ILE A 56 -10.11 2.04 -9.12
C ILE A 56 -9.82 3.50 -8.74
N ASP A 57 -10.09 4.44 -9.64
CA ASP A 57 -9.80 5.86 -9.42
C ASP A 57 -10.70 6.45 -8.31
N ASP A 58 -12.00 6.17 -8.35
CA ASP A 58 -12.96 6.59 -7.32
C ASP A 58 -12.59 6.03 -5.94
N ALA A 59 -12.34 4.72 -5.85
CA ALA A 59 -11.96 4.08 -4.59
C ALA A 59 -10.65 4.64 -4.03
N ARG A 60 -9.68 4.90 -4.91
CA ARG A 60 -8.40 5.52 -4.53
C ARG A 60 -8.59 6.95 -4.06
N HIS A 61 -9.49 7.70 -4.68
CA HIS A 61 -9.83 9.06 -4.26
C HIS A 61 -10.47 9.06 -2.88
N VAL A 62 -11.45 8.19 -2.63
CA VAL A 62 -12.07 7.98 -1.30
C VAL A 62 -11.02 7.65 -0.24
N PHE A 63 -10.09 6.74 -0.55
CA PHE A 63 -9.03 6.36 0.39
C PHE A 63 -8.11 7.55 0.69
N SER A 64 -7.76 8.35 -0.32
CA SER A 64 -6.94 9.54 -0.16
C SER A 64 -7.60 10.63 0.70
N GLN A 65 -8.93 10.72 0.72
CA GLN A 65 -9.69 11.67 1.56
C GLN A 65 -9.76 11.24 3.03
N ASN A 66 -9.53 9.95 3.33
CA ASN A 66 -9.71 9.34 4.65
C ASN A 66 -8.37 9.01 5.35
N THR A 67 -7.31 9.76 5.04
CA THR A 67 -5.97 9.64 5.67
C THR A 67 -5.36 8.24 5.49
N VAL A 68 -5.48 7.67 4.29
CA VAL A 68 -4.82 6.40 3.98
C VAL A 68 -3.30 6.55 4.05
N LEU A 69 -2.63 5.63 4.75
CA LEU A 69 -1.16 5.58 4.78
C LEU A 69 -0.61 5.10 3.44
N LYS A 70 -1.20 4.01 2.92
CA LYS A 70 -0.73 3.37 1.69
C LYS A 70 -1.82 2.53 1.05
N THR A 71 -1.91 2.60 -0.27
CA THR A 71 -2.86 1.82 -1.08
C THR A 71 -2.12 0.79 -1.92
N TYR A 72 -2.69 -0.40 -2.01
CA TYR A 72 -2.16 -1.54 -2.74
C TYR A 72 -3.23 -2.08 -3.68
N LEU A 73 -2.99 -1.97 -4.98
CA LEU A 73 -3.82 -2.65 -5.98
C LEU A 73 -3.29 -4.07 -6.19
N PHE A 74 -4.21 -5.04 -6.15
CA PHE A 74 -4.00 -6.44 -6.44
C PHE A 74 -4.89 -6.82 -7.62
N GLU A 75 -4.27 -7.06 -8.76
CA GLU A 75 -4.96 -7.50 -9.98
C GLU A 75 -5.25 -9.00 -9.90
N ASN A 76 -6.37 -9.44 -10.48
CA ASN A 76 -6.76 -10.86 -10.53
C ASN A 76 -6.93 -11.51 -9.13
N MET A 77 -7.39 -10.73 -8.15
CA MET A 77 -7.64 -11.19 -6.78
C MET A 77 -9.12 -10.98 -6.43
N SER A 78 -9.69 -11.85 -5.61
CA SER A 78 -11.06 -11.73 -5.08
C SER A 78 -11.04 -11.49 -3.58
N LEU A 79 -12.10 -10.89 -3.02
CA LEU A 79 -12.23 -10.60 -1.58
C LEU A 79 -12.04 -11.86 -0.71
N GLU A 80 -12.51 -13.01 -1.19
CA GLU A 80 -12.36 -14.30 -0.53
C GLU A 80 -10.89 -14.73 -0.35
N GLN A 81 -10.02 -14.34 -1.29
CA GLN A 81 -8.59 -14.62 -1.24
C GLN A 81 -7.82 -13.54 -0.46
N ALA A 82 -8.36 -12.32 -0.39
CA ALA A 82 -7.78 -11.16 0.28
C ALA A 82 -7.94 -11.23 1.82
N ASN A 83 -7.50 -12.32 2.44
CA ASN A 83 -7.58 -12.50 3.88
C ASN A 83 -6.64 -11.54 4.64
N TYR A 84 -7.00 -11.15 5.86
CA TYR A 84 -6.18 -10.28 6.71
C TYR A 84 -4.72 -10.74 6.81
N SER A 85 -4.50 -12.04 7.06
CA SER A 85 -3.15 -12.58 7.23
C SER A 85 -2.35 -12.51 5.93
N THR A 86 -3.00 -12.74 4.78
CA THR A 86 -2.41 -12.62 3.44
C THR A 86 -2.04 -11.17 3.17
N LEU A 87 -3.00 -10.25 3.32
CA LEU A 87 -2.79 -8.82 3.09
C LEU A 87 -1.71 -8.25 4.00
N LYS A 88 -1.74 -8.58 5.28
CA LYS A 88 -0.70 -8.19 6.25
C LYS A 88 0.66 -8.69 5.79
N HIS A 89 0.77 -9.96 5.39
CA HIS A 89 2.02 -10.51 4.88
C HIS A 89 2.48 -9.79 3.60
N TYR A 90 1.60 -9.55 2.63
CA TYR A 90 1.91 -8.83 1.39
C TYR A 90 2.32 -7.38 1.66
N ILE A 91 1.65 -6.68 2.55
CA ILE A 91 1.95 -5.30 2.94
C ILE A 91 3.30 -5.25 3.66
N SER A 92 3.55 -6.15 4.61
CA SER A 92 4.86 -6.25 5.27
C SER A 92 5.97 -6.64 4.29
N ALA A 93 5.71 -7.55 3.36
CA ALA A 93 6.66 -7.96 2.33
C ALA A 93 6.96 -6.83 1.34
N ARG A 94 5.95 -6.10 0.85
CA ARG A 94 6.16 -4.91 -0.01
C ARG A 94 6.90 -3.81 0.72
N ASN A 95 6.50 -3.47 1.96
CA ASN A 95 7.22 -2.48 2.74
C ASN A 95 8.68 -2.91 2.92
N LYS A 96 8.94 -4.17 3.30
CA LYS A 96 10.30 -4.73 3.43
C LYS A 96 11.09 -4.69 2.11
N ALA A 97 10.44 -4.98 0.99
CA ALA A 97 11.05 -4.94 -0.34
C ALA A 97 11.38 -3.51 -0.79
N GLU A 98 10.54 -2.52 -0.47
CA GLU A 98 10.84 -1.11 -0.71
C GLU A 98 12.07 -0.63 0.08
N ILE A 99 12.28 -1.12 1.31
CA ILE A 99 13.48 -0.78 2.09
C ILE A 99 14.76 -1.42 1.52
N HIS A 100 14.63 -2.60 0.90
CA HIS A 100 15.76 -3.34 0.32
C HIS A 100 16.11 -2.92 -1.11
N ASN A 101 15.25 -2.18 -1.81
CA ASN A 101 15.50 -1.74 -3.19
C ASN A 101 16.31 -0.42 -3.26
N SER A 102 17.07 -0.11 -2.23
CA SER A 102 18.15 0.88 -2.29
C SER A 102 19.49 0.15 -2.43
N PRO A 103 19.96 -0.17 -3.65
CA PRO A 103 21.38 -0.37 -3.81
C PRO A 103 22.00 1.03 -3.83
N ASP A 104 22.42 1.55 -2.67
CA ASP A 104 23.56 2.47 -2.70
C ASP A 104 24.80 1.62 -3.00
N VAL A 105 24.94 1.26 -4.28
CA VAL A 105 26.20 0.77 -4.82
C VAL A 105 26.82 1.94 -5.56
N ARG A 106 27.27 2.94 -4.80
CA ARG A 106 28.29 3.87 -5.29
C ARG A 106 29.61 3.13 -5.33
N ILE A 107 29.77 2.23 -6.32
CA ILE A 107 31.11 1.78 -6.71
C ILE A 107 31.77 3.00 -7.35
N LYS A 108 32.45 3.81 -6.54
CA LYS A 108 33.47 4.73 -7.03
C LYS A 108 34.58 3.86 -7.62
N GLY A 109 34.48 3.59 -8.92
CA GLY A 109 35.64 3.24 -9.73
C GLY A 109 36.59 4.43 -9.68
N SER A 110 37.54 4.41 -8.75
CA SER A 110 38.64 5.36 -8.71
C SER A 110 39.57 5.08 -9.89
N THR A 111 39.19 5.54 -11.08
CA THR A 111 40.12 5.74 -12.18
C THR A 111 40.86 7.04 -11.88
N MET A 112 42.00 6.95 -11.21
CA MET A 112 42.95 8.06 -11.17
C MET A 112 44.33 7.47 -11.43
N GLY A 113 44.73 7.53 -12.70
CA GLY A 113 46.08 7.21 -13.14
C GLY A 113 47.06 8.13 -12.44
N MET A 114 48.11 7.54 -11.88
CA MET A 114 49.32 8.25 -11.47
C MET A 114 49.96 8.82 -12.73
N ASP A 115 49.81 10.11 -12.96
CA ASP A 115 50.82 10.89 -13.67
C ASP A 115 51.34 11.95 -12.69
N SER A 116 52.61 11.80 -12.31
CA SER A 116 53.35 12.79 -11.54
C SER A 116 54.69 12.93 -12.23
N GLU A 117 54.67 13.67 -13.33
CA GLU A 117 55.82 14.36 -13.89
C GLU A 117 56.54 15.18 -12.81
N VAL A 118 57.75 14.77 -12.45
CA VAL A 118 58.66 15.56 -11.61
C VAL A 118 59.54 16.41 -12.53
N LYS A 119 59.41 17.73 -12.40
CA LYS A 119 60.28 18.72 -13.04
C LYS A 119 61.48 19.00 -12.13
N PHE A 120 62.68 18.67 -12.57
CA PHE A 120 63.94 19.35 -12.21
C PHE A 120 64.91 19.30 -13.38
#